data_AF-A0A9P7BMS9-F1
#
_entry.id   AF-A0A9P7BMS9-F1
#
_cell.length_a   1.000
_cell.length_b   1.000
_cell.length_c   1.000
_cell.angle_alpha   90.00
_cell.angle_beta   90.00
_cell.angle_gamma   90.00
#
_symmetry.space_group_name_H-M   'P 1'
#
loop_
_entity.id
_entity.type
_entity.pdbx_description
1 polymer ?
#
loop_
_entity_poly.entity_id
_entity_poly.type
_entity_poly.pdbx_seq_one_letter_code
_entity_poly.pdbx_strand_id
1 'polypeptide(L)'
;MGRFTAKKPQKPKAPSKKRKEPETFEEFMEEAIQLEEQGERYKTGERAQRYYERAAEMYGKAFELNDKDADCVYNWGRVLFLLVDFLPLHADPEDKLEKVDLSIEKFRAALHLEVNKTDAQFNLAQALHQRSEILQETTEIDNAYGASAVALQEAMSIFDQLYSLQEKEYMEMHAPPSEEEEERPVEDQKNETTQEDKEEFTTVTKVEATTEYSLIETLLSTAETMSTMGSMLASFPASMDLFSRAKAKLALAEQWYEKMPVGSAEDSEAEEQRKTARIQINLKEAATYAAMADRTLVASNTIDSRLFDRAIERLDEIINQYDPRLVEALCDKGDILISYGQAIVEVAHKKQLPLVPEKNGKEVWHLLSVATKSFQAALAVESKNLRILNKMGDLSLLRAKLQLPIAERNRLQLLKNAEFYYKHAVEVDKEVLTSGYVGWAMSEWALEEWADVKDKKEDALKIIRVWIKRGGDGDLFRNLVEDNEAWDEGFVDFVIENFFNEDEDEESD
;
A
#
# COMPACT_ATOMS: atom_id res chain seq x y z
N MET A 1 56.34 -34.27 12.93
CA MET A 1 55.27 -35.28 13.03
C MET A 1 53.97 -34.58 13.40
N GLY A 2 53.15 -34.21 12.40
CA GLY A 2 51.79 -33.68 12.61
C GLY A 2 50.80 -34.68 12.02
N ARG A 3 49.90 -35.22 12.85
CA ARG A 3 48.94 -36.26 12.49
C ARG A 3 47.87 -35.71 11.55
N PHE A 4 47.82 -36.23 10.32
CA PHE A 4 46.67 -36.10 9.43
C PHE A 4 45.49 -36.91 9.98
N THR A 5 44.35 -36.25 10.22
CA THR A 5 43.08 -36.91 10.54
C THR A 5 42.32 -37.17 9.24
N ALA A 6 42.02 -38.45 8.98
CA ALA A 6 41.27 -38.88 7.80
C ALA A 6 39.78 -38.44 7.90
N LYS A 7 39.27 -37.78 6.86
CA LYS A 7 37.83 -37.49 6.71
C LYS A 7 37.05 -38.81 6.59
N LYS A 8 36.04 -39.00 7.44
CA LYS A 8 35.09 -40.12 7.35
C LYS A 8 34.29 -40.04 6.04
N PRO A 9 34.00 -41.17 5.37
CA PRO A 9 33.18 -41.17 4.17
C PRO A 9 31.74 -40.77 4.49
N GLN A 10 31.21 -39.78 3.77
CA GLN A 10 29.80 -39.43 3.81
C GLN A 10 28.98 -40.60 3.25
N LYS A 11 27.97 -41.05 4.01
CA LYS A 11 27.00 -42.04 3.52
C LYS A 11 26.22 -41.43 2.34
N PRO A 12 25.90 -42.22 1.30
CA PRO A 12 25.09 -41.74 0.18
C PRO A 12 23.70 -41.30 0.70
N LYS A 13 23.27 -40.10 0.32
CA LYS A 13 21.89 -39.63 0.53
C LYS A 13 20.95 -40.60 -0.18
N ALA A 14 19.94 -41.09 0.54
CA ALA A 14 18.87 -41.88 -0.05
C ALA A 14 18.20 -41.10 -1.20
N PRO A 15 17.78 -41.76 -2.29
CA PRO A 15 17.10 -41.08 -3.39
C PRO A 15 15.80 -40.47 -2.87
N SER A 16 15.61 -39.17 -3.10
CA SER A 16 14.32 -38.52 -2.86
C SER A 16 13.27 -39.25 -3.68
N LYS A 17 12.25 -39.85 -3.04
CA LYS A 17 11.04 -40.29 -3.74
C LYS A 17 10.56 -39.09 -4.58
N LYS A 18 10.57 -39.21 -5.90
CA LYS A 18 9.88 -38.24 -6.77
C LYS A 18 8.43 -38.21 -6.30
N ARG A 19 7.95 -37.06 -5.84
CA ARG A 19 6.51 -36.88 -5.62
C ARG A 19 5.81 -37.19 -6.95
N LYS A 20 4.76 -38.00 -6.90
CA LYS A 20 3.89 -38.23 -8.07
C LYS A 20 3.32 -36.87 -8.44
N GLU A 21 3.34 -36.52 -9.73
CA GLU A 21 2.67 -35.29 -10.18
C GLU A 21 1.16 -35.46 -9.98
N PRO A 22 0.44 -34.42 -9.55
CA PRO A 22 -1.02 -34.46 -9.48
C PRO A 22 -1.63 -34.78 -10.84
N GLU A 23 -2.72 -35.55 -10.84
CA GLU A 23 -3.42 -35.97 -12.05
C GLU A 23 -4.94 -35.71 -11.96
N THR A 24 -5.52 -35.65 -10.76
CA THR A 24 -6.96 -35.37 -10.57
C THR A 24 -7.22 -33.94 -10.13
N PHE A 25 -8.47 -33.50 -10.26
CA PHE A 25 -8.91 -32.19 -9.78
C PHE A 25 -8.54 -31.98 -8.31
N GLU A 26 -8.85 -32.96 -7.47
CA GLU A 26 -8.60 -32.91 -6.02
C GLU A 26 -7.10 -32.87 -5.71
N GLU A 27 -6.28 -33.66 -6.42
CA GLU A 27 -4.83 -33.63 -6.22
C GLU A 27 -4.22 -32.28 -6.63
N PHE A 28 -4.70 -31.65 -7.72
CA PHE A 28 -4.27 -30.31 -8.10
C PHE A 28 -4.71 -29.24 -7.10
N MET A 29 -5.95 -29.31 -6.62
CA MET A 29 -6.47 -28.40 -5.60
C MET A 29 -5.68 -28.51 -4.29
N GLU A 30 -5.42 -29.72 -3.81
CA GLU A 30 -4.64 -29.94 -2.59
C GLU A 30 -3.21 -29.41 -2.73
N GLU A 31 -2.54 -29.66 -3.87
CA GLU A 31 -1.19 -29.12 -4.09
C GLU A 31 -1.20 -27.59 -4.18
N ALA A 32 -2.20 -26.99 -4.83
CA ALA A 32 -2.35 -25.53 -4.93
C ALA A 32 -2.48 -24.88 -3.55
N ILE A 33 -3.37 -25.40 -2.70
CA ILE A 33 -3.59 -24.92 -1.32
C ILE A 33 -2.29 -25.06 -0.50
N GLN A 34 -1.61 -26.21 -0.59
CA GLN A 34 -0.34 -26.40 0.12
C GLN A 34 0.74 -25.40 -0.33
N LEU A 35 0.83 -25.10 -1.62
CA LEU A 35 1.77 -24.13 -2.16
C LEU A 35 1.42 -22.71 -1.71
N GLU A 36 0.14 -22.35 -1.71
CA GLU A 36 -0.37 -21.07 -1.21
C GLU A 36 -0.01 -20.88 0.28
N GLU A 37 -0.30 -21.86 1.14
CA GLU A 37 0.10 -21.84 2.56
C GLU A 37 1.62 -21.71 2.73
N GLN A 38 2.44 -22.29 1.84
CA GLN A 38 3.88 -22.08 1.87
C GLN A 38 4.23 -20.63 1.50
N GLY A 39 3.59 -20.05 0.49
CA GLY A 39 3.73 -18.64 0.13
C GLY A 39 3.47 -17.72 1.33
N GLU A 40 2.34 -17.92 2.01
CA GLU A 40 1.94 -17.14 3.18
C GLU A 40 2.96 -17.23 4.32
N ARG A 41 3.55 -18.41 4.54
CA ARG A 41 4.61 -18.59 5.56
C ARG A 41 5.86 -17.77 5.29
N TYR A 42 6.22 -17.56 4.01
CA TYR A 42 7.37 -16.70 3.65
C TYR A 42 6.99 -15.22 3.62
N LYS A 43 5.72 -14.89 3.42
CA LYS A 43 5.12 -13.54 3.31
C LYS A 43 5.64 -12.73 2.12
N THR A 44 6.95 -12.55 1.98
CA THR A 44 7.57 -11.67 0.99
C THR A 44 8.82 -12.28 0.35
N GLY A 45 9.28 -11.64 -0.74
CA GLY A 45 10.49 -11.99 -1.47
C GLY A 45 10.32 -13.15 -2.47
N GLU A 46 11.37 -13.38 -3.25
CA GLU A 46 11.39 -14.32 -4.38
C GLU A 46 10.90 -15.74 -4.02
N ARG A 47 11.13 -16.16 -2.77
CA ARG A 47 10.68 -17.48 -2.32
C ARG A 47 9.16 -17.55 -2.17
N ALA A 48 8.53 -16.53 -1.59
CA ALA A 48 7.07 -16.46 -1.49
C ALA A 48 6.45 -16.38 -2.89
N GLN A 49 7.01 -15.50 -3.75
CA GLN A 49 6.60 -15.36 -5.15
C GLN A 49 6.55 -16.69 -5.89
N ARG A 50 7.65 -17.46 -5.85
CA ARG A 50 7.72 -18.77 -6.54
C ARG A 50 6.70 -19.78 -6.04
N TYR A 51 6.27 -19.70 -4.77
CA TYR A 51 5.22 -20.57 -4.26
C TYR A 51 3.85 -20.14 -4.77
N TYR A 52 3.54 -18.84 -4.76
CA TYR A 52 2.31 -18.31 -5.32
C TYR A 52 2.20 -18.54 -6.84
N GLU A 53 3.28 -18.36 -7.60
CA GLU A 53 3.30 -18.67 -9.05
C GLU A 53 2.94 -20.14 -9.31
N ARG A 54 3.53 -21.07 -8.55
CA ARG A 54 3.21 -22.49 -8.67
C ARG A 54 1.80 -22.82 -8.18
N ALA A 55 1.31 -22.16 -7.14
CA ALA A 55 -0.07 -22.32 -6.67
C ALA A 55 -1.05 -21.90 -7.78
N ALA A 56 -0.81 -20.76 -8.44
CA ALA A 56 -1.60 -20.30 -9.57
C ALA A 56 -1.56 -21.30 -10.75
N GLU A 57 -0.40 -21.90 -11.04
CA GLU A 57 -0.30 -22.97 -12.05
C GLU A 57 -1.14 -24.20 -11.68
N MET A 58 -1.12 -24.62 -10.40
CA MET A 58 -1.89 -25.79 -9.96
C MET A 58 -3.39 -25.51 -9.95
N TYR A 59 -3.83 -24.33 -9.50
CA TYR A 59 -5.23 -23.91 -9.61
C TYR A 59 -5.69 -23.84 -11.07
N GLY A 60 -4.84 -23.34 -11.99
CA GLY A 60 -5.13 -23.34 -13.43
C GLY A 60 -5.36 -24.75 -13.98
N LYS A 61 -4.55 -25.74 -13.57
CA LYS A 61 -4.73 -27.15 -13.97
C LYS A 61 -5.98 -27.78 -13.34
N ALA A 62 -6.30 -27.46 -12.09
CA ALA A 62 -7.56 -27.87 -11.48
C ALA A 62 -8.76 -27.31 -12.27
N PHE A 63 -8.72 -26.03 -12.64
CA PHE A 63 -9.75 -25.39 -13.44
C PHE A 63 -9.95 -26.05 -14.83
N GLU A 64 -8.88 -26.49 -15.49
CA GLU A 64 -8.98 -27.24 -16.76
C GLU A 64 -9.76 -28.56 -16.62
N LEU A 65 -9.75 -29.18 -15.44
CA LEU A 65 -10.48 -30.41 -15.15
C LEU A 65 -11.92 -30.15 -14.71
N ASN A 66 -12.17 -29.06 -13.99
CA ASN A 66 -13.50 -28.66 -13.54
C ASN A 66 -13.65 -27.12 -13.50
N ASP A 67 -14.20 -26.56 -14.57
CA ASP A 67 -14.42 -25.11 -14.71
C ASP A 67 -15.67 -24.59 -13.98
N LYS A 68 -16.39 -25.46 -13.28
CA LYS A 68 -17.63 -25.14 -12.54
C LYS A 68 -17.45 -25.07 -11.04
N ASP A 69 -16.24 -25.31 -10.54
CA ASP A 69 -15.93 -25.20 -9.13
C ASP A 69 -15.62 -23.74 -8.74
N ALA A 70 -16.53 -23.12 -8.00
CA ALA A 70 -16.41 -21.70 -7.63
C ALA A 70 -15.22 -21.45 -6.67
N ASP A 71 -14.90 -22.41 -5.80
CA ASP A 71 -13.79 -22.30 -4.84
C ASP A 71 -12.43 -22.34 -5.55
N CYS A 72 -12.26 -23.24 -6.51
CA CYS A 72 -11.07 -23.30 -7.37
C CYS A 72 -10.84 -21.97 -8.09
N VAL A 73 -11.89 -21.46 -8.75
CA VAL A 73 -11.80 -20.20 -9.50
C VAL A 73 -11.49 -19.02 -8.57
N TYR A 74 -12.16 -18.95 -7.42
CA TYR A 74 -11.95 -17.92 -6.42
C TYR A 74 -10.51 -17.93 -5.87
N ASN A 75 -10.03 -19.09 -5.41
CA ASN A 75 -8.69 -19.21 -4.84
C ASN A 75 -7.60 -18.94 -5.90
N TRP A 76 -7.85 -19.31 -7.16
CA TRP A 76 -6.98 -18.92 -8.27
C TRP A 76 -6.89 -17.40 -8.41
N GLY A 77 -8.04 -16.72 -8.40
CA GLY A 77 -8.10 -15.25 -8.42
C GLY A 77 -7.35 -14.62 -7.25
N ARG A 78 -7.49 -15.16 -6.04
CA ARG A 78 -6.79 -14.68 -4.83
C ARG A 78 -5.27 -14.78 -4.97
N VAL A 79 -4.75 -15.91 -5.43
CA VAL A 79 -3.30 -16.07 -5.64
C VAL A 79 -2.78 -15.14 -6.74
N LEU A 80 -3.54 -14.97 -7.83
CA LEU A 80 -3.18 -14.01 -8.88
C LEU A 80 -3.15 -12.57 -8.34
N PHE A 81 -4.11 -12.21 -7.47
CA PHE A 81 -4.15 -10.91 -6.81
C PHE A 81 -2.94 -10.69 -5.90
N LEU A 82 -2.58 -11.68 -5.07
CA LEU A 82 -1.36 -11.62 -4.23
C LEU A 82 -0.08 -11.44 -5.06
N LEU A 83 -0.02 -12.02 -6.26
CA LEU A 83 1.15 -11.90 -7.15
C LEU A 83 1.35 -10.49 -7.70
N VAL A 84 0.34 -9.62 -7.69
CA VAL A 84 0.47 -8.22 -8.12
C VAL A 84 1.50 -7.50 -7.24
N ASP A 85 1.51 -7.74 -5.93
CA ASP A 85 2.43 -7.11 -4.97
C ASP A 85 3.89 -7.61 -5.08
N PHE A 86 4.13 -8.66 -5.85
CA PHE A 86 5.49 -9.15 -6.15
C PHE A 86 6.09 -8.52 -7.40
N LEU A 87 5.32 -7.73 -8.15
CA LEU A 87 5.86 -6.97 -9.26
C LEU A 87 6.88 -5.92 -8.75
N PRO A 88 7.95 -5.67 -9.51
CA PRO A 88 8.85 -4.57 -9.21
C PRO A 88 8.08 -3.25 -9.06
N LEU A 89 8.56 -2.36 -8.19
CA LEU A 89 7.94 -1.05 -7.99
C LEU A 89 7.80 -0.25 -9.31
N HIS A 90 8.78 -0.42 -10.20
CA HIS A 90 8.86 0.17 -11.54
C HIS A 90 8.41 -0.78 -12.64
N ALA A 91 7.62 -1.80 -12.30
CA ALA A 91 6.96 -2.57 -13.34
C ALA A 91 6.09 -1.63 -14.18
N ASP A 92 6.07 -1.91 -15.48
CA ASP A 92 5.27 -1.21 -16.47
C ASP A 92 3.79 -1.18 -16.01
N PRO A 93 3.10 -0.03 -16.11
CA PRO A 93 1.70 0.06 -15.69
C PRO A 93 0.81 -0.97 -16.38
N GLU A 94 1.04 -1.27 -17.66
CA GLU A 94 0.31 -2.26 -18.43
C GLU A 94 0.53 -3.67 -17.87
N ASP A 95 1.76 -4.01 -17.48
CA ASP A 95 2.06 -5.30 -16.84
C ASP A 95 1.32 -5.43 -15.49
N LYS A 96 1.28 -4.36 -14.69
CA LYS A 96 0.52 -4.33 -13.42
C LYS A 96 -0.98 -4.49 -13.69
N LEU A 97 -1.51 -3.80 -14.70
CA LEU A 97 -2.91 -3.85 -15.09
C LEU A 97 -3.31 -5.22 -15.62
N GLU A 98 -2.49 -5.88 -16.44
CA GLU A 98 -2.75 -7.24 -16.92
C GLU A 98 -2.90 -8.20 -15.74
N LYS A 99 -2.01 -8.13 -14.74
CA LYS A 99 -2.03 -9.02 -13.57
C LYS A 99 -3.26 -8.79 -12.70
N VAL A 100 -3.64 -7.54 -12.42
CA VAL A 100 -4.83 -7.26 -11.63
C VAL A 100 -6.12 -7.58 -12.40
N ASP A 101 -6.15 -7.37 -13.73
CA ASP A 101 -7.32 -7.72 -14.54
C ASP A 101 -7.55 -9.23 -14.59
N LEU A 102 -6.49 -10.05 -14.60
CA LEU A 102 -6.62 -11.51 -14.49
C LEU A 102 -7.26 -11.95 -13.18
N SER A 103 -6.95 -11.31 -12.04
CA SER A 103 -7.61 -11.65 -10.76
C SER A 103 -9.07 -11.22 -10.74
N ILE A 104 -9.38 -10.02 -11.27
CA ILE A 104 -10.75 -9.50 -11.44
C ILE A 104 -11.59 -10.47 -12.29
N GLU A 105 -11.06 -10.97 -13.40
CA GLU A 105 -11.73 -11.95 -14.25
C GLU A 105 -12.10 -13.23 -13.47
N LYS A 106 -11.18 -13.74 -12.64
CA LYS A 106 -11.45 -14.91 -11.80
C LYS A 106 -12.48 -14.64 -10.72
N PHE A 107 -12.41 -13.51 -10.01
CA PHE A 107 -13.45 -13.20 -9.02
C PHE A 107 -14.83 -13.05 -9.65
N ARG A 108 -14.94 -12.41 -10.82
CA ARG A 108 -16.19 -12.33 -11.59
C ARG A 108 -16.68 -13.71 -12.02
N ALA A 109 -15.80 -14.60 -12.47
CA ALA A 109 -16.16 -15.96 -12.84
C ALA A 109 -16.65 -16.78 -11.61
N ALA A 110 -16.01 -16.64 -10.46
CA ALA A 110 -16.47 -17.26 -9.21
C ALA A 110 -17.86 -16.76 -8.82
N LEU A 111 -18.11 -15.45 -8.88
CA LEU A 111 -19.43 -14.85 -8.60
C LEU A 111 -20.50 -15.22 -9.62
N HIS A 112 -20.13 -15.58 -10.85
CA HIS A 112 -21.06 -16.11 -11.83
C HIS A 112 -21.53 -17.54 -11.46
N LEU A 113 -20.64 -18.34 -10.89
CA LEU A 113 -20.94 -19.69 -10.40
C LEU A 113 -21.70 -19.65 -9.07
N GLU A 114 -21.31 -18.74 -8.16
CA GLU A 114 -21.87 -18.59 -6.82
C GLU A 114 -22.05 -17.11 -6.47
N VAL A 115 -23.27 -16.58 -6.71
CA VAL A 115 -23.59 -15.15 -6.60
C VAL A 115 -23.35 -14.57 -5.20
N ASN A 116 -23.59 -15.37 -4.15
CA ASN A 116 -23.51 -14.93 -2.76
C ASN A 116 -22.17 -15.29 -2.09
N LYS A 117 -21.10 -15.47 -2.88
CA LYS A 117 -19.76 -15.73 -2.35
C LYS A 117 -19.12 -14.43 -1.84
N THR A 118 -19.37 -14.10 -0.57
CA THR A 118 -18.95 -12.85 0.09
C THR A 118 -17.45 -12.56 -0.05
N ASP A 119 -16.59 -13.56 0.11
CA ASP A 119 -15.13 -13.37 -0.01
C ASP A 119 -14.71 -12.99 -1.44
N ALA A 120 -15.40 -13.54 -2.46
CA ALA A 120 -15.16 -13.17 -3.85
C ALA A 120 -15.67 -11.75 -4.15
N GLN A 121 -16.76 -11.31 -3.52
CA GLN A 121 -17.23 -9.93 -3.62
C GLN A 121 -16.21 -8.96 -3.00
N PHE A 122 -15.74 -9.26 -1.78
CA PHE A 122 -14.75 -8.44 -1.09
C PHE A 122 -13.47 -8.30 -1.92
N ASN A 123 -12.90 -9.42 -2.36
CA ASN A 123 -11.65 -9.43 -3.13
C ASN A 123 -11.80 -8.84 -4.54
N LEU A 124 -12.97 -8.98 -5.19
CA LEU A 124 -13.25 -8.26 -6.44
C LEU A 124 -13.21 -6.74 -6.24
N ALA A 125 -13.84 -6.24 -5.17
CA ALA A 125 -13.86 -4.82 -4.88
C ALA A 125 -12.47 -4.28 -4.49
N GLN A 126 -11.67 -5.05 -3.75
CA GLN A 126 -10.25 -4.75 -3.49
C GLN A 126 -9.42 -4.70 -4.78
N ALA A 127 -9.59 -5.68 -5.68
CA ALA A 127 -8.86 -5.70 -6.94
C ALA A 127 -9.24 -4.54 -7.88
N LEU A 128 -10.52 -4.15 -7.90
CA LEU A 128 -10.97 -2.95 -8.61
C LEU A 128 -10.39 -1.66 -7.99
N HIS A 129 -10.23 -1.61 -6.67
CA HIS A 129 -9.54 -0.50 -6.00
C HIS A 129 -8.06 -0.44 -6.41
N GLN A 130 -7.32 -1.55 -6.30
CA GLN A 130 -5.90 -1.58 -6.69
C GLN A 130 -5.69 -1.25 -8.18
N ARG A 131 -6.60 -1.72 -9.05
CA ARG A 131 -6.63 -1.32 -10.46
C ARG A 131 -6.76 0.19 -10.62
N SER A 132 -7.56 0.84 -9.78
CA SER A 132 -7.68 2.31 -9.77
C SER A 132 -6.40 3.00 -9.30
N GLU A 133 -5.70 2.46 -8.30
CA GLU A 133 -4.42 3.02 -7.84
C GLU A 133 -3.38 2.96 -8.96
N ILE A 134 -3.22 1.81 -9.63
CA ILE A 134 -2.29 1.65 -10.76
C ILE A 134 -2.61 2.67 -11.87
N LEU A 135 -3.89 2.87 -12.20
CA LEU A 135 -4.32 3.85 -13.22
C LEU A 135 -4.09 5.31 -12.80
N GLN A 136 -4.05 5.61 -11.50
CA GLN A 136 -3.77 6.96 -11.00
C GLN A 136 -2.27 7.27 -10.93
N GLU A 137 -1.42 6.25 -10.88
CA GLU A 137 0.04 6.36 -10.86
C GLU A 137 0.66 6.53 -12.26
N THR A 138 -0.13 6.51 -13.34
CA THR A 138 0.37 6.57 -14.72
C THR A 138 -0.34 7.62 -15.58
N THR A 139 0.43 8.25 -16.47
CA THR A 139 -0.06 9.12 -17.55
C THR A 139 0.00 8.45 -18.91
N GLU A 140 0.58 7.25 -18.99
CA GLU A 140 0.85 6.50 -20.24
C GLU A 140 -0.41 5.78 -20.77
N ILE A 141 -1.37 5.51 -19.87
CA ILE A 141 -2.62 4.84 -20.21
C ILE A 141 -3.69 5.83 -20.69
N ASP A 142 -4.17 5.61 -21.91
CA ASP A 142 -5.29 6.35 -22.46
C ASP A 142 -6.54 6.25 -21.58
N ASN A 143 -7.11 7.41 -21.24
CA ASN A 143 -8.32 7.52 -20.41
C ASN A 143 -8.17 6.83 -19.02
N ALA A 144 -6.95 6.79 -18.46
CA ALA A 144 -6.70 6.18 -17.14
C ALA A 144 -7.64 6.73 -16.05
N TYR A 145 -7.85 8.05 -16.03
CA TYR A 145 -8.77 8.72 -15.10
C TYR A 145 -10.21 8.19 -15.21
N GLY A 146 -10.73 8.05 -16.44
CA GLY A 146 -12.09 7.54 -16.65
C GLY A 146 -12.22 6.07 -16.27
N ALA A 147 -11.22 5.25 -16.61
CA ALA A 147 -11.18 3.84 -16.25
C ALA A 147 -11.08 3.62 -14.73
N SER A 148 -10.30 4.45 -14.04
CA SER A 148 -10.15 4.45 -12.59
C SER A 148 -11.47 4.82 -11.90
N ALA A 149 -12.17 5.87 -12.37
CA ALA A 149 -13.47 6.25 -11.84
C ALA A 149 -14.53 5.14 -11.99
N VAL A 150 -14.52 4.40 -13.11
CA VAL A 150 -15.41 3.24 -13.32
C VAL A 150 -15.09 2.11 -12.34
N ALA A 151 -13.81 1.79 -12.16
CA ALA A 151 -13.40 0.74 -11.23
C ALA A 151 -13.81 1.07 -9.78
N LEU A 152 -13.59 2.31 -9.32
CA LEU A 152 -13.99 2.74 -7.97
C LEU A 152 -15.51 2.75 -7.78
N GLN A 153 -16.29 3.14 -8.80
CA GLN A 153 -17.76 3.09 -8.73
C GLN A 153 -18.28 1.66 -8.58
N GLU A 154 -17.70 0.72 -9.34
CA GLU A 154 -18.03 -0.69 -9.24
C GLU A 154 -17.65 -1.24 -7.85
N ALA A 155 -16.43 -0.97 -7.38
CA ALA A 155 -15.95 -1.38 -6.06
C ALA A 155 -16.87 -0.87 -4.93
N MET A 156 -17.24 0.42 -4.96
CA MET A 156 -18.17 0.99 -3.99
C MET A 156 -19.54 0.29 -3.98
N SER A 157 -20.08 -0.02 -5.17
CA SER A 157 -21.36 -0.73 -5.28
C SER A 157 -21.27 -2.14 -4.70
N ILE A 158 -20.17 -2.84 -4.95
CA ILE A 158 -19.95 -4.20 -4.44
C ILE A 158 -19.81 -4.16 -2.91
N PHE A 159 -18.99 -3.27 -2.35
CA PHE A 159 -18.83 -3.14 -0.90
C PHE A 159 -20.14 -2.76 -0.18
N ASP A 160 -20.95 -1.86 -0.74
CA ASP A 160 -22.25 -1.49 -0.16
C ASP A 160 -23.24 -2.68 -0.15
N GLN A 161 -23.23 -3.51 -1.20
CA GLN A 161 -24.04 -4.74 -1.27
C GLN A 161 -23.54 -5.79 -0.29
N LEU A 162 -22.23 -6.01 -0.24
CA LEU A 162 -21.58 -6.95 0.67
C LEU A 162 -21.86 -6.61 2.12
N TYR A 163 -21.68 -5.34 2.52
CA TYR A 163 -21.97 -4.89 3.88
C TYR A 163 -23.42 -5.16 4.26
N SER A 164 -24.37 -4.90 3.34
CA SER A 164 -25.79 -5.12 3.59
C SER A 164 -26.12 -6.61 3.81
N LEU A 165 -25.44 -7.51 3.09
CA LEU A 165 -25.57 -8.96 3.28
C LEU A 165 -24.98 -9.41 4.62
N GLN A 166 -23.73 -9.01 4.89
CA GLN A 166 -23.03 -9.31 6.14
C GLN A 166 -23.80 -8.80 7.36
N GLU A 167 -24.26 -7.55 7.34
CA GLU A 167 -25.00 -6.96 8.46
C GLU A 167 -26.29 -7.75 8.73
N LYS A 168 -27.01 -8.13 7.67
CA LYS A 168 -28.21 -8.96 7.79
C LYS A 168 -27.89 -10.32 8.41
N GLU A 169 -26.88 -11.02 7.92
CA GLU A 169 -26.44 -12.32 8.45
C GLU A 169 -26.04 -12.21 9.92
N TYR A 170 -25.28 -11.19 10.29
CA TYR A 170 -24.89 -10.93 11.66
C TYR A 170 -26.13 -10.74 12.56
N MET A 171 -27.11 -9.93 12.13
CA MET A 171 -28.32 -9.69 12.91
C MET A 171 -29.19 -10.94 13.05
N GLU A 172 -29.26 -11.79 12.03
CA GLU A 172 -29.98 -13.07 12.07
C GLU A 172 -29.31 -14.07 13.04
N MET A 173 -27.98 -14.16 13.04
CA MET A 173 -27.23 -15.01 13.98
C MET A 173 -27.35 -14.56 15.44
N HIS A 174 -27.54 -13.26 15.68
CA HIS A 174 -27.64 -12.66 17.01
C HIS A 174 -29.09 -12.30 17.40
N ALA A 175 -30.08 -12.73 16.62
CA ALA A 175 -31.49 -12.53 16.94
C ALA A 175 -31.87 -13.37 18.18
N PRO A 176 -32.67 -12.83 19.11
CA PRO A 176 -33.22 -13.64 20.19
C PRO A 176 -34.10 -14.75 19.59
N PRO A 177 -34.08 -15.98 20.16
CA PRO A 177 -34.90 -17.08 19.66
C PRO A 177 -36.37 -16.66 19.64
N SER A 178 -37.03 -16.86 18.51
CA SER A 178 -38.48 -16.62 18.38
C SER A 178 -39.24 -17.64 19.23
N GLU A 179 -40.30 -17.19 19.92
CA GLU A 179 -41.20 -18.03 20.75
C GLU A 179 -41.82 -19.23 20.00
N GLU A 180 -41.71 -19.30 18.67
CA GLU A 180 -42.22 -20.40 17.83
C GLU A 180 -41.31 -21.66 17.78
N GLU A 181 -40.08 -21.61 18.28
CA GLU A 181 -39.19 -22.79 18.28
C GLU A 181 -39.36 -23.71 19.50
N GLU A 182 -40.11 -23.30 20.54
CA GLU A 182 -40.39 -24.14 21.72
C GLU A 182 -41.47 -25.22 21.48
N GLU A 183 -42.18 -25.21 20.34
CA GLU A 183 -43.29 -26.16 20.06
C GLU A 183 -42.99 -27.22 18.98
N ARG A 184 -41.73 -27.60 18.73
CA ARG A 184 -41.45 -28.83 17.96
C ARG A 184 -41.26 -30.02 18.91
N PRO A 185 -42.14 -31.04 18.89
CA PRO A 185 -41.96 -32.23 19.72
C PRO A 185 -40.71 -32.98 19.27
N VAL A 186 -39.84 -33.29 20.21
CA VAL A 186 -38.70 -34.20 20.02
C VAL A 186 -39.26 -35.61 19.77
N GLU A 187 -39.34 -36.02 18.50
CA GLU A 187 -39.56 -37.43 18.17
C GLU A 187 -38.25 -38.21 18.34
N ASP A 188 -38.22 -39.02 19.38
CA ASP A 188 -37.24 -40.08 19.62
C ASP A 188 -37.27 -41.08 18.44
N GLN A 189 -36.29 -41.00 17.54
CA GLN A 189 -35.99 -42.10 16.62
C GLN A 189 -34.57 -42.63 16.86
N LYS A 190 -34.49 -43.64 17.71
CA LYS A 190 -33.42 -44.64 17.67
C LYS A 190 -33.55 -45.44 16.38
N ASN A 191 -32.53 -45.43 15.55
CA ASN A 191 -32.23 -46.57 14.67
C ASN A 191 -30.72 -46.71 14.49
N GLU A 192 -30.21 -47.85 14.95
CA GLU A 192 -28.91 -48.38 14.55
C GLU A 192 -28.98 -48.79 13.07
N THR A 193 -27.98 -48.41 12.28
CA THR A 193 -27.56 -49.23 11.13
C THR A 193 -26.11 -48.93 10.77
N THR A 194 -25.30 -49.97 10.88
CA THR A 194 -23.94 -50.10 10.35
C THR A 194 -23.99 -50.18 8.82
N GLN A 195 -23.24 -49.35 8.09
CA GLN A 195 -22.54 -49.74 6.86
C GLN A 195 -21.58 -48.65 6.35
N GLU A 196 -20.40 -49.12 5.92
CA GLU A 196 -19.33 -48.41 5.22
C GLU A 196 -19.83 -47.76 3.91
N ASP A 197 -19.37 -46.54 3.59
CA ASP A 197 -18.65 -46.22 2.35
C ASP A 197 -18.57 -44.71 2.06
N LYS A 198 -17.38 -44.30 1.61
CA LYS A 198 -17.02 -43.04 0.91
C LYS A 198 -17.12 -41.74 1.72
N GLU A 199 -15.97 -41.36 2.29
CA GLU A 199 -15.66 -39.96 2.57
C GLU A 199 -15.61 -39.18 1.24
N GLU A 200 -16.76 -38.63 0.87
CA GLU A 200 -16.87 -37.51 -0.04
C GLU A 200 -16.22 -36.31 0.66
N PHE A 201 -14.94 -36.07 0.40
CA PHE A 201 -14.24 -34.85 0.82
C PHE A 201 -14.76 -33.69 -0.04
N THR A 202 -15.99 -33.24 0.23
CA THR A 202 -16.30 -31.83 0.02
C THR A 202 -15.42 -31.05 0.97
N THR A 203 -14.41 -30.33 0.46
CA THR A 203 -13.84 -29.19 1.17
C THR A 203 -14.98 -28.22 1.42
N VAL A 204 -15.68 -28.39 2.54
CA VAL A 204 -16.54 -27.38 3.10
C VAL A 204 -15.58 -26.28 3.53
N THR A 205 -15.39 -25.29 2.64
CA THR A 205 -14.92 -23.96 3.03
C THR A 205 -15.83 -23.58 4.19
N LYS A 206 -15.34 -23.67 5.43
CA LYS A 206 -16.12 -23.24 6.59
C LYS A 206 -16.46 -21.79 6.31
N VAL A 207 -17.73 -21.49 6.02
CA VAL A 207 -18.21 -20.12 5.95
C VAL A 207 -17.81 -19.49 7.28
N GLU A 208 -16.80 -18.62 7.25
CA GLU A 208 -16.41 -17.89 8.44
C GLU A 208 -17.63 -17.05 8.84
N ALA A 209 -18.06 -17.22 10.08
CA ALA A 209 -19.24 -16.50 10.55
C ALA A 209 -18.96 -15.00 10.46
N THR A 210 -19.90 -14.24 9.90
CA THR A 210 -19.81 -12.77 9.88
C THR A 210 -19.65 -12.25 11.31
N THR A 211 -18.52 -11.57 11.56
CA THR A 211 -18.14 -10.97 12.85
C THR A 211 -18.22 -9.44 12.78
N GLU A 212 -18.20 -8.77 13.94
CA GLU A 212 -18.03 -7.31 14.02
C GLU A 212 -16.76 -6.86 13.30
N TYR A 213 -15.67 -7.65 13.38
CA TYR A 213 -14.41 -7.35 12.70
C TYR A 213 -14.58 -7.36 11.17
N SER A 214 -15.21 -8.39 10.61
CA SER A 214 -15.47 -8.47 9.15
C SER A 214 -16.37 -7.33 8.63
N LEU A 215 -17.32 -6.87 9.45
CA LEU A 215 -18.16 -5.70 9.16
C LEU A 215 -17.34 -4.41 9.16
N ILE A 216 -16.43 -4.26 10.13
CA ILE A 216 -15.50 -3.13 10.19
C ILE A 216 -14.62 -3.13 8.94
N GLU A 217 -14.00 -4.24 8.57
CA GLU A 217 -13.12 -4.32 7.38
C GLU A 217 -13.83 -3.85 6.12
N THR A 218 -15.04 -4.35 5.86
CA THR A 218 -15.84 -3.93 4.70
C THR A 218 -16.16 -2.43 4.72
N LEU A 219 -16.48 -1.86 5.89
CA LEU A 219 -16.72 -0.42 6.03
C LEU A 219 -15.45 0.42 5.82
N LEU A 220 -14.30 -0.04 6.29
CA LEU A 220 -13.01 0.61 6.10
C LEU A 220 -12.63 0.64 4.62
N SER A 221 -12.75 -0.48 3.92
CA SER A 221 -12.50 -0.58 2.48
C SER A 221 -13.46 0.28 1.66
N THR A 222 -14.74 0.35 2.08
CA THR A 222 -15.72 1.25 1.47
C THR A 222 -15.29 2.72 1.62
N ALA A 223 -14.89 3.11 2.84
CA ALA A 223 -14.49 4.48 3.13
C ALA A 223 -13.22 4.89 2.36
N GLU A 224 -12.24 4.01 2.29
CA GLU A 224 -11.00 4.20 1.52
C GLU A 224 -11.28 4.38 0.02
N THR A 225 -12.15 3.54 -0.54
CA THR A 225 -12.57 3.64 -1.96
C THR A 225 -13.29 4.96 -2.23
N MET A 226 -14.17 5.39 -1.32
CA MET A 226 -14.84 6.69 -1.42
C MET A 226 -13.86 7.87 -1.30
N SER A 227 -12.88 7.80 -0.40
CA SER A 227 -11.86 8.83 -0.22
C SER A 227 -10.96 8.94 -1.45
N THR A 228 -10.54 7.82 -2.02
CA THR A 228 -9.75 7.76 -3.26
C THR A 228 -10.52 8.40 -4.41
N MET A 229 -11.78 8.01 -4.61
CA MET A 229 -12.61 8.62 -5.64
C MET A 229 -12.86 10.11 -5.37
N GLY A 230 -13.03 10.49 -4.11
CA GLY A 230 -13.15 11.88 -3.66
C GLY A 230 -11.96 12.74 -4.09
N SER A 231 -10.74 12.24 -3.91
CA SER A 231 -9.50 12.92 -4.30
C SER A 231 -9.42 13.16 -5.81
N MET A 232 -9.88 12.20 -6.60
CA MET A 232 -9.87 12.30 -8.07
C MET A 232 -10.85 13.33 -8.61
N LEU A 233 -12.04 13.47 -8.02
CA LEU A 233 -13.15 14.22 -8.64
C LEU A 233 -12.84 15.71 -8.85
N ALA A 234 -12.94 16.17 -10.10
CA ALA A 234 -12.80 17.59 -10.45
C ALA A 234 -13.84 18.51 -9.77
N SER A 235 -15.05 18.00 -9.51
CA SER A 235 -16.11 18.75 -8.83
C SER A 235 -15.90 18.76 -7.32
N PHE A 236 -15.61 19.93 -6.74
CA PHE A 236 -15.41 20.07 -5.30
C PHE A 236 -16.64 19.65 -4.46
N PRO A 237 -17.89 20.04 -4.80
CA PRO A 237 -19.06 19.56 -4.06
C PRO A 237 -19.24 18.04 -4.11
N ALA A 238 -18.97 17.41 -5.25
CA ALA A 238 -19.09 15.95 -5.38
C ALA A 238 -17.98 15.21 -4.62
N SER A 239 -16.77 15.76 -4.61
CA SER A 239 -15.66 15.28 -3.80
C SER A 239 -15.99 15.35 -2.30
N MET A 240 -16.50 16.48 -1.81
CA MET A 240 -16.91 16.64 -0.41
C MET A 240 -18.09 15.76 0.00
N ASP A 241 -19.01 15.46 -0.93
CA ASP A 241 -20.08 14.47 -0.70
C ASP A 241 -19.49 13.07 -0.46
N LEU A 242 -18.55 12.63 -1.31
CA LEU A 242 -17.88 11.34 -1.14
C LEU A 242 -17.11 11.26 0.19
N PHE A 243 -16.35 12.29 0.55
CA PHE A 243 -15.66 12.30 1.85
C PHE A 243 -16.64 12.29 3.04
N SER A 244 -17.79 12.96 2.91
CA SER A 244 -18.82 12.93 3.94
C SER A 244 -19.42 11.53 4.10
N ARG A 245 -19.62 10.81 2.99
CA ARG A 245 -20.07 9.41 2.99
C ARG A 245 -19.00 8.47 3.54
N ALA A 246 -17.73 8.66 3.18
CA ALA A 246 -16.60 7.90 3.73
C ALA A 246 -16.55 8.04 5.26
N LYS A 247 -16.67 9.27 5.77
CA LYS A 247 -16.75 9.53 7.22
C LYS A 247 -17.96 8.87 7.88
N ALA A 248 -19.11 8.80 7.21
CA ALA A 248 -20.27 8.10 7.74
C ALA A 248 -20.02 6.59 7.86
N LYS A 249 -19.29 5.98 6.91
CA LYS A 249 -18.86 4.58 6.98
C LYS A 249 -17.88 4.35 8.13
N LEU A 250 -16.91 5.24 8.32
CA LEU A 250 -15.96 5.18 9.44
C LEU A 250 -16.66 5.33 10.80
N ALA A 251 -17.64 6.24 10.91
CA ALA A 251 -18.46 6.38 12.11
C ALA A 251 -19.35 5.16 12.40
N LEU A 252 -19.71 4.39 11.38
CA LEU A 252 -20.42 3.11 11.55
C LEU A 252 -19.45 1.99 11.96
N ALA A 253 -18.22 1.98 11.43
CA ALA A 253 -17.17 1.07 11.86
C ALA A 253 -16.84 1.27 13.35
N GLU A 254 -16.81 2.52 13.82
CA GLU A 254 -16.65 2.86 15.24
C GLU A 254 -17.77 2.26 16.11
N GLN A 255 -19.01 2.25 15.62
CA GLN A 255 -20.13 1.62 16.34
C GLN A 255 -20.00 0.11 16.43
N TRP A 256 -19.45 -0.54 15.41
CA TRP A 256 -19.12 -1.97 15.44
C TRP A 256 -17.95 -2.27 16.35
N TYR A 257 -16.93 -1.41 16.36
CA TYR A 257 -15.79 -1.53 17.27
C TYR A 257 -16.21 -1.51 18.75
N GLU A 258 -17.18 -0.67 19.12
CA GLU A 258 -17.71 -0.63 20.48
C GLU A 258 -18.47 -1.90 20.89
N LYS A 259 -18.95 -2.68 19.92
CA LYS A 259 -19.58 -3.99 20.16
C LYS A 259 -18.59 -5.14 20.21
N MET A 260 -17.36 -4.96 19.69
CA MET A 260 -16.35 -6.01 19.71
C MET A 260 -16.07 -6.46 21.15
N PRO A 261 -15.88 -7.78 21.36
CA PRO A 261 -15.56 -8.30 22.68
C PRO A 261 -14.30 -7.64 23.23
N VAL A 262 -14.39 -7.12 24.45
CA VAL A 262 -13.22 -6.67 25.19
C VAL A 262 -12.48 -7.92 25.64
N GLY A 263 -11.32 -8.19 25.02
CA GLY A 263 -10.50 -9.37 25.33
C GLY A 263 -10.32 -9.56 26.83
N SER A 264 -10.39 -10.81 27.28
CA SER A 264 -10.01 -11.19 28.64
C SER A 264 -8.55 -11.61 28.66
N ALA A 265 -7.91 -11.69 29.83
CA ALA A 265 -6.53 -12.19 29.94
C ALA A 265 -6.33 -13.63 29.39
N GLU A 266 -7.41 -14.35 29.08
CA GLU A 266 -7.42 -15.70 28.52
C GLU A 266 -7.73 -15.73 27.01
N ASP A 267 -8.17 -14.62 26.41
CA ASP A 267 -8.54 -14.51 24.99
C ASP A 267 -7.66 -13.46 24.27
N SER A 268 -6.44 -13.90 23.93
CA SER A 268 -5.44 -13.07 23.25
C SER A 268 -5.84 -12.71 21.82
N GLU A 269 -6.70 -13.50 21.18
CA GLU A 269 -7.07 -13.31 19.77
C GLU A 269 -8.08 -12.18 19.62
N ALA A 270 -9.11 -12.14 20.48
CA ALA A 270 -10.07 -11.03 20.50
C ALA A 270 -9.42 -9.69 20.84
N GLU A 271 -8.45 -9.67 21.75
CA GLU A 271 -7.69 -8.46 22.08
C GLU A 271 -6.85 -7.97 20.89
N GLU A 272 -6.19 -8.89 20.18
CA GLU A 272 -5.39 -8.58 18.99
C GLU A 272 -6.26 -8.06 17.85
N GLN A 273 -7.39 -8.72 17.55
CA GLN A 273 -8.35 -8.25 16.53
C GLN A 273 -8.90 -6.86 16.85
N ARG A 274 -9.27 -6.61 18.12
CA ARG A 274 -9.77 -5.30 18.54
C ARG A 274 -8.68 -4.23 18.40
N LYS A 275 -7.44 -4.53 18.80
CA LYS A 275 -6.31 -3.62 18.58
C LYS A 275 -6.11 -3.32 17.09
N THR A 276 -6.13 -4.35 16.24
CA THR A 276 -5.99 -4.21 14.78
C THR A 276 -7.10 -3.35 14.19
N ALA A 277 -8.36 -3.60 14.57
CA ALA A 277 -9.51 -2.80 14.13
C ALA A 277 -9.34 -1.32 14.49
N ARG A 278 -8.92 -1.00 15.73
CA ARG A 278 -8.68 0.38 16.15
C ARG A 278 -7.59 1.07 15.34
N ILE A 279 -6.48 0.38 15.10
CA ILE A 279 -5.38 0.91 14.28
C ILE A 279 -5.89 1.21 12.87
N GLN A 280 -6.60 0.27 12.25
CA GLN A 280 -7.11 0.41 10.89
C GLN A 280 -8.16 1.53 10.76
N ILE A 281 -9.08 1.66 11.73
CA ILE A 281 -10.02 2.80 11.79
C ILE A 281 -9.26 4.13 11.82
N ASN A 282 -8.27 4.26 12.71
CA ASN A 282 -7.52 5.50 12.85
C ASN A 282 -6.68 5.82 11.60
N LEU A 283 -6.10 4.82 10.92
CA LEU A 283 -5.39 5.00 9.65
C LEU A 283 -6.33 5.54 8.55
N LYS A 284 -7.50 4.90 8.36
CA LYS A 284 -8.46 5.34 7.32
C LYS A 284 -9.10 6.69 7.65
N GLU A 285 -9.34 6.99 8.93
CA GLU A 285 -9.74 8.33 9.35
C GLU A 285 -8.67 9.38 9.02
N ALA A 286 -7.40 9.11 9.33
CA ALA A 286 -6.29 10.01 9.04
C ALA A 286 -6.17 10.30 7.53
N ALA A 287 -6.16 9.26 6.70
CA ALA A 287 -6.09 9.36 5.25
C ALA A 287 -7.27 10.17 4.67
N THR A 288 -8.50 9.91 5.15
CA THR A 288 -9.69 10.65 4.73
C THR A 288 -9.59 12.14 5.08
N TYR A 289 -9.15 12.48 6.31
CA TYR A 289 -8.98 13.87 6.70
C TYR A 289 -7.89 14.59 5.91
N ALA A 290 -6.76 13.93 5.65
CA ALA A 290 -5.69 14.46 4.84
C ALA A 290 -6.15 14.74 3.40
N ALA A 291 -6.79 13.77 2.75
CA ALA A 291 -7.36 13.92 1.41
C ALA A 291 -8.38 15.07 1.32
N MET A 292 -9.24 15.22 2.33
CA MET A 292 -10.16 16.36 2.42
C MET A 292 -9.43 17.70 2.54
N ALA A 293 -8.32 17.75 3.29
CA ALA A 293 -7.52 18.95 3.49
C ALA A 293 -6.87 19.39 2.18
N ASP A 294 -6.22 18.45 1.48
CA ASP A 294 -5.59 18.68 0.18
C ASP A 294 -6.62 19.13 -0.85
N ARG A 295 -7.78 18.48 -0.90
CA ARG A 295 -8.86 18.88 -1.80
C ARG A 295 -9.38 20.28 -1.49
N THR A 296 -9.52 20.63 -0.22
CA THR A 296 -9.95 21.96 0.22
C THR A 296 -8.93 23.01 -0.21
N LEU A 297 -7.64 22.73 -0.07
CA LEU A 297 -6.56 23.60 -0.52
C LEU A 297 -6.65 23.84 -2.03
N VAL A 298 -6.73 22.79 -2.84
CA VAL A 298 -6.82 22.88 -4.30
C VAL A 298 -8.03 23.69 -4.75
N ALA A 299 -9.20 23.47 -4.14
CA ALA A 299 -10.44 24.13 -4.57
C ALA A 299 -10.60 25.58 -4.09
N SER A 300 -10.09 25.89 -2.90
CA SER A 300 -10.34 27.18 -2.24
C SER A 300 -9.12 28.08 -2.12
N ASN A 301 -7.93 27.53 -2.34
CA ASN A 301 -6.64 28.17 -2.04
C ASN A 301 -6.54 28.63 -0.57
N THR A 302 -7.22 27.90 0.32
CA THR A 302 -7.19 28.11 1.77
C THR A 302 -6.91 26.81 2.50
N ILE A 303 -6.21 26.92 3.62
CA ILE A 303 -5.80 25.79 4.42
C ILE A 303 -6.85 25.59 5.51
N ASP A 304 -7.42 24.40 5.58
CA ASP A 304 -8.20 23.98 6.74
C ASP A 304 -7.31 23.21 7.71
N SER A 305 -6.65 23.97 8.58
CA SER A 305 -5.79 23.45 9.65
C SER A 305 -6.47 22.36 10.48
N ARG A 306 -7.79 22.42 10.65
CA ARG A 306 -8.53 21.46 11.49
C ARG A 306 -8.52 20.07 10.88
N LEU A 307 -8.50 19.95 9.55
CA LEU A 307 -8.46 18.66 8.87
C LEU A 307 -7.08 18.01 9.05
N PHE A 308 -6.00 18.77 8.84
CA PHE A 308 -4.64 18.30 9.12
C PHE A 308 -4.44 17.92 10.58
N ASP A 309 -4.87 18.77 11.52
CA ASP A 309 -4.76 18.50 12.95
C ASP A 309 -5.52 17.21 13.33
N ARG A 310 -6.72 17.00 12.79
CA ARG A 310 -7.49 15.78 13.01
C ARG A 310 -6.79 14.55 12.46
N ALA A 311 -6.22 14.63 11.26
CA ALA A 311 -5.48 13.51 10.68
C ALA A 311 -4.27 13.13 11.56
N ILE A 312 -3.50 14.14 12.01
CA ILE A 312 -2.35 13.96 12.90
C ILE A 312 -2.80 13.36 14.25
N GLU A 313 -3.91 13.83 14.82
CA GLU A 313 -4.45 13.31 16.09
C GLU A 313 -4.75 11.80 16.02
N ARG A 314 -5.32 11.31 14.92
CA ARG A 314 -5.61 9.87 14.74
C ARG A 314 -4.33 9.04 14.73
N LEU A 315 -3.31 9.51 14.01
CA LEU A 315 -2.02 8.81 13.92
C LEU A 315 -1.24 8.88 15.24
N ASP A 316 -1.33 10.01 15.95
CA ASP A 316 -0.77 10.14 17.29
C ASP A 316 -1.43 9.18 18.29
N GLU A 317 -2.72 8.92 18.15
CA GLU A 317 -3.40 7.91 18.97
C GLU A 317 -2.80 6.52 18.74
N ILE A 318 -2.58 6.12 17.48
CA ILE A 318 -1.92 4.85 17.13
C ILE A 318 -0.53 4.76 17.76
N ILE A 319 0.32 5.75 17.49
CA ILE A 319 1.74 5.75 17.90
C ILE A 319 1.87 5.79 19.43
N ASN A 320 1.04 6.56 20.11
CA ASN A 320 1.20 6.76 21.55
C ASN A 320 0.49 5.69 22.41
N GLN A 321 -0.60 5.10 21.91
CA GLN A 321 -1.45 4.21 22.72
C GLN A 321 -1.40 2.74 22.28
N TYR A 322 -1.12 2.44 21.01
CA TYR A 322 -1.27 1.09 20.47
C TYR A 322 0.04 0.49 19.95
N ASP A 323 0.74 1.17 19.07
CA ASP A 323 2.01 0.68 18.50
C ASP A 323 2.97 1.83 18.13
N PRO A 324 3.92 2.16 19.03
CA PRO A 324 4.93 3.20 18.77
C PRO A 324 5.94 2.86 17.66
N ARG A 325 5.95 1.61 17.17
CA ARG A 325 6.89 1.12 16.17
C ARG A 325 6.21 0.82 14.83
N LEU A 326 4.91 1.10 14.70
CA LEU A 326 4.19 0.92 13.45
C LEU A 326 4.71 1.91 12.40
N VAL A 327 5.44 1.38 11.42
CA VAL A 327 6.13 2.15 10.39
C VAL A 327 5.15 2.93 9.52
N GLU A 328 4.03 2.31 9.15
CA GLU A 328 2.94 2.92 8.38
C GLU A 328 2.45 4.23 9.03
N ALA A 329 1.98 4.16 10.28
CA ALA A 329 1.50 5.36 10.98
C ALA A 329 2.58 6.44 11.16
N LEU A 330 3.86 6.05 11.35
CA LEU A 330 4.97 6.99 11.46
C LEU A 330 5.26 7.69 10.13
N CYS A 331 5.18 6.97 9.00
CA CYS A 331 5.35 7.50 7.66
C CYS A 331 4.18 8.40 7.28
N ASP A 332 2.94 7.94 7.42
CA ASP A 332 1.72 8.70 7.13
C ASP A 332 1.70 10.03 7.89
N LYS A 333 2.11 10.00 9.17
CA LYS A 333 2.21 11.20 9.99
C LYS A 333 3.26 12.15 9.43
N GLY A 334 4.39 11.61 9.01
CA GLY A 334 5.46 12.35 8.35
C GLY A 334 4.96 13.04 7.07
N ASP A 335 4.28 12.30 6.20
CA ASP A 335 3.75 12.80 4.93
C ASP A 335 2.68 13.87 5.13
N ILE A 336 1.75 13.68 6.07
CA ILE A 336 0.72 14.69 6.40
C ILE A 336 1.35 15.98 6.94
N LEU A 337 2.37 15.87 7.79
CA LEU A 337 3.09 17.03 8.32
C LEU A 337 3.87 17.77 7.23
N ILE A 338 4.40 17.05 6.23
CA ILE A 338 5.05 17.61 5.05
C ILE A 338 4.02 18.36 4.21
N SER A 339 2.92 17.70 3.82
CA SER A 339 1.82 18.31 3.04
C SER A 339 1.31 19.57 3.73
N TYR A 340 1.04 19.52 5.03
CA TYR A 340 0.57 20.68 5.78
C TYR A 340 1.59 21.84 5.77
N GLY A 341 2.88 21.54 5.96
CA GLY A 341 3.95 22.53 5.86
C GLY A 341 4.02 23.16 4.47
N GLN A 342 3.94 22.35 3.41
CA GLN A 342 3.99 22.80 2.03
C GLN A 342 2.75 23.62 1.64
N ALA A 343 1.55 23.23 2.10
CA ALA A 343 0.32 24.00 1.90
C ALA A 343 0.45 25.44 2.43
N ILE A 344 1.11 25.64 3.58
CA ILE A 344 1.39 26.97 4.13
C ILE A 344 2.34 27.76 3.22
N VAL A 345 3.38 27.11 2.70
CA VAL A 345 4.33 27.72 1.76
C VAL A 345 3.65 28.10 0.47
N GLU A 346 2.85 27.20 -0.11
CA GLU A 346 2.14 27.38 -1.37
C GLU A 346 1.14 28.55 -1.29
N VAL A 347 0.33 28.62 -0.23
CA VAL A 347 -0.61 29.72 -0.04
C VAL A 347 0.10 31.06 0.16
N ALA A 348 1.24 31.07 0.85
CA ALA A 348 2.06 32.29 0.98
C ALA A 348 2.61 32.73 -0.39
N HIS A 349 3.15 31.78 -1.17
CA HIS A 349 3.68 32.01 -2.51
C HIS A 349 2.61 32.52 -3.47
N LYS A 350 1.43 31.89 -3.53
CA LYS A 350 0.29 32.33 -4.36
C LYS A 350 -0.20 33.73 -4.00
N LYS A 351 -0.07 34.13 -2.73
CA LYS A 351 -0.39 35.49 -2.27
C LYS A 351 0.77 36.48 -2.45
N GLN A 352 1.91 36.03 -2.98
CA GLN A 352 3.15 36.80 -3.11
C GLN A 352 3.60 37.41 -1.77
N LEU A 353 3.39 36.67 -0.68
CA LEU A 353 3.79 37.07 0.66
C LEU A 353 4.97 36.21 1.13
N PRO A 354 6.01 36.81 1.73
CA PRO A 354 7.09 36.03 2.32
C PRO A 354 6.59 35.25 3.55
N LEU A 355 7.28 34.16 3.87
CA LEU A 355 7.10 33.50 5.17
C LEU A 355 7.60 34.44 6.28
N VAL A 356 6.73 34.72 7.24
CA VAL A 356 7.05 35.53 8.41
C VAL A 356 7.65 34.62 9.48
N PRO A 357 8.93 34.81 9.89
CA PRO A 357 9.63 33.89 10.79
C PRO A 357 8.93 33.62 12.12
N GLU A 358 8.18 34.58 12.66
CA GLU A 358 7.48 34.46 13.94
C GLU A 358 6.05 33.93 13.84
N LYS A 359 5.52 33.75 12.61
CA LYS A 359 4.15 33.28 12.35
C LYS A 359 4.18 31.99 11.53
N ASN A 360 3.75 32.04 10.27
CA ASN A 360 3.71 30.90 9.36
C ASN A 360 5.10 30.27 9.12
N GLY A 361 6.17 31.07 9.11
CA GLY A 361 7.53 30.54 9.00
C GLY A 361 7.93 29.65 10.19
N LYS A 362 7.53 30.02 11.42
CA LYS A 362 7.76 29.21 12.62
C LYS A 362 6.99 27.90 12.56
N GLU A 363 5.76 27.96 12.08
CA GLU A 363 4.85 26.82 11.96
C GLU A 363 5.35 25.81 10.92
N VAL A 364 5.68 26.26 9.70
CA VAL A 364 6.28 25.41 8.65
C VAL A 364 7.55 24.73 9.17
N TRP A 365 8.45 25.49 9.80
CA TRP A 365 9.66 24.92 10.36
C TRP A 365 9.38 23.87 11.43
N HIS A 366 8.38 24.10 12.27
CA HIS A 366 7.95 23.15 13.29
C HIS A 366 7.41 21.87 12.67
N LEU A 367 6.45 21.96 11.74
CA LEU A 367 5.82 20.83 11.06
C LEU A 367 6.88 19.92 10.40
N LEU A 368 7.76 20.49 9.58
CA LEU A 368 8.83 19.74 8.91
C LEU A 368 9.86 19.15 9.91
N SER A 369 10.08 19.81 11.05
CA SER A 369 10.93 19.27 12.11
C SER A 369 10.27 18.08 12.84
N VAL A 370 8.95 18.09 13.01
CA VAL A 370 8.20 16.96 13.58
C VAL A 370 8.14 15.81 12.57
N ALA A 371 7.92 16.10 11.28
CA ALA A 371 7.99 15.10 10.21
C ALA A 371 9.34 14.39 10.20
N THR A 372 10.44 15.14 10.37
CA THR A 372 11.80 14.58 10.43
C THR A 372 11.91 13.56 11.57
N LYS A 373 11.34 13.86 12.74
CA LYS A 373 11.35 12.93 13.88
C LYS A 373 10.51 11.68 13.63
N SER A 374 9.38 11.84 12.93
CA SER A 374 8.49 10.73 12.58
C SER A 374 9.21 9.73 11.67
N PHE A 375 9.79 10.21 10.57
CA PHE A 375 10.57 9.38 9.66
C PHE A 375 11.85 8.82 10.29
N GLN A 376 12.50 9.56 11.20
CA GLN A 376 13.62 9.02 11.97
C GLN A 376 13.22 7.82 12.84
N ALA A 377 12.04 7.88 13.48
CA ALA A 377 11.51 6.77 14.26
C ALA A 377 11.19 5.57 13.34
N ALA A 378 10.58 5.81 12.18
CA ALA A 378 10.30 4.79 11.17
C ALA A 378 11.58 4.12 10.66
N LEU A 379 12.59 4.91 10.30
CA LEU A 379 13.90 4.42 9.85
C LEU A 379 14.65 3.65 10.95
N ALA A 380 14.41 3.96 12.23
CA ALA A 380 14.98 3.19 13.34
C ALA A 380 14.43 1.75 13.40
N VAL A 381 13.19 1.55 12.92
CA VAL A 381 12.56 0.23 12.80
C VAL A 381 13.01 -0.45 11.50
N GLU A 382 12.98 0.28 10.38
CA GLU A 382 13.33 -0.22 9.04
C GLU A 382 14.50 0.54 8.39
N SER A 383 15.70 0.32 8.93
CA SER A 383 16.92 1.06 8.54
C SER A 383 17.33 1.00 7.06
N LYS A 384 16.76 0.08 6.28
CA LYS A 384 17.06 -0.13 4.85
C LYS A 384 15.87 0.17 3.94
N ASN A 385 14.80 0.76 4.46
CA ASN A 385 13.64 1.10 3.65
C ASN A 385 14.00 2.30 2.75
N LEU A 386 14.05 2.03 1.43
CA LEU A 386 14.45 3.03 0.43
C LEU A 386 13.49 4.22 0.37
N ARG A 387 12.18 4.00 0.56
CA ARG A 387 11.17 5.07 0.55
C ARG A 387 11.42 6.04 1.70
N ILE A 388 11.67 5.52 2.91
CA ILE A 388 11.94 6.35 4.09
C ILE A 388 13.25 7.13 3.91
N LEU A 389 14.30 6.50 3.36
CA LEU A 389 15.57 7.17 3.10
C LEU A 389 15.41 8.32 2.09
N ASN A 390 14.73 8.08 0.98
CA ASN A 390 14.46 9.12 -0.01
C ASN A 390 13.63 10.27 0.58
N LYS A 391 12.56 9.97 1.34
CA LYS A 391 11.75 11.00 2.03
C LYS A 391 12.56 11.81 3.04
N MET A 392 13.50 11.19 3.76
CA MET A 392 14.41 11.91 4.66
C MET A 392 15.36 12.85 3.91
N GLY A 393 15.78 12.46 2.71
CA GLY A 393 16.51 13.30 1.77
C GLY A 393 15.68 14.49 1.31
N ASP A 394 14.47 14.23 0.78
CA ASP A 394 13.53 15.25 0.27
C ASP A 394 13.22 16.27 1.37
N LEU A 395 12.91 15.81 2.58
CA LEU A 395 12.60 16.66 3.72
C LEU A 395 13.78 17.55 4.13
N SER A 396 15.01 17.04 3.99
CA SER A 396 16.22 17.81 4.26
C SER A 396 16.41 18.92 3.21
N LEU A 397 16.15 18.65 1.93
CA LEU A 397 16.15 19.63 0.85
C LEU A 397 15.05 20.68 1.02
N LEU A 398 13.80 20.26 1.27
CA LEU A 398 12.65 21.14 1.52
C LEU A 398 12.96 22.15 2.63
N ARG A 399 13.54 21.69 3.74
CA ARG A 399 13.93 22.56 4.86
C ARG A 399 15.09 23.49 4.51
N ALA A 400 16.03 23.08 3.66
CA ALA A 400 17.16 23.88 3.22
C ALA A 400 16.76 25.02 2.27
N LYS A 401 15.73 24.77 1.44
CA LYS A 401 15.17 25.69 0.43
C LYS A 401 14.33 26.81 1.03
N LEU A 402 13.82 26.65 2.27
CA LEU A 402 13.02 27.68 2.93
C LEU A 402 13.78 29.02 3.06
N GLN A 403 13.11 30.11 2.67
CA GLN A 403 13.61 31.49 2.83
C GLN A 403 13.36 31.98 4.27
N LEU A 404 13.99 31.32 5.24
CA LEU A 404 13.91 31.64 6.66
C LEU A 404 15.31 31.76 7.27
N PRO A 405 15.54 32.68 8.22
CA PRO A 405 16.85 32.82 8.86
C PRO A 405 17.36 31.53 9.53
N ILE A 406 16.44 30.72 10.07
CA ILE A 406 16.78 29.43 10.67
C ILE A 406 17.18 28.38 9.62
N ALA A 407 16.57 28.41 8.44
CA ALA A 407 16.94 27.53 7.34
C ALA A 407 18.31 27.92 6.79
N GLU A 408 18.54 29.20 6.50
CA GLU A 408 19.83 29.75 6.06
C GLU A 408 20.98 29.34 7.00
N ARG A 409 20.79 29.52 8.31
CA ARG A 409 21.79 29.14 9.32
C ARG A 409 22.15 27.65 9.29
N ASN A 410 21.19 26.78 8.98
CA ASN A 410 21.36 25.33 9.00
C ASN A 410 21.54 24.72 7.60
N ARG A 411 21.54 25.54 6.54
CA ARG A 411 21.44 25.08 5.14
C ARG A 411 22.51 24.06 4.78
N LEU A 412 23.78 24.37 5.07
CA LEU A 412 24.89 23.46 4.81
C LEU A 412 24.71 22.09 5.49
N GLN A 413 24.22 22.07 6.73
CA GLN A 413 23.99 20.81 7.45
C GLN A 413 22.81 20.04 6.88
N LEU A 414 21.73 20.73 6.50
CA LEU A 414 20.56 20.11 5.88
C LEU A 414 20.92 19.47 4.53
N LEU A 415 21.70 20.15 3.70
CA LEU A 415 22.16 19.60 2.43
C LEU A 415 23.08 18.38 2.60
N LYS A 416 23.96 18.39 3.61
CA LYS A 416 24.75 17.20 3.97
C LYS A 416 23.90 16.04 4.50
N ASN A 417 22.80 16.34 5.18
CA ASN A 417 21.85 15.30 5.59
C ASN A 417 21.15 14.71 4.37
N ALA A 418 20.73 15.54 3.41
CA ALA A 418 20.14 15.09 2.16
C ALA A 418 21.09 14.16 1.39
N GLU A 419 22.34 14.60 1.17
CA GLU A 419 23.41 13.81 0.56
C GLU A 419 23.56 12.46 1.25
N PHE A 420 23.62 12.45 2.59
CA PHE A 420 23.75 11.23 3.38
C PHE A 420 22.60 10.25 3.13
N TYR A 421 21.35 10.70 3.19
CA TYR A 421 20.19 9.80 3.06
C TYR A 421 20.04 9.24 1.65
N TYR A 422 20.16 10.06 0.61
CA TYR A 422 20.07 9.58 -0.77
C TYR A 422 21.22 8.65 -1.15
N LYS A 423 22.44 9.01 -0.76
CA LYS A 423 23.60 8.13 -0.94
C LYS A 423 23.39 6.80 -0.22
N HIS A 424 22.83 6.82 0.99
CA HIS A 424 22.53 5.58 1.71
C HIS A 424 21.47 4.74 1.00
N ALA A 425 20.43 5.34 0.41
CA ALA A 425 19.45 4.63 -0.40
C ALA A 425 20.13 3.90 -1.58
N VAL A 426 21.02 4.57 -2.30
CA VAL A 426 21.81 3.98 -3.39
C VAL A 426 22.75 2.86 -2.90
N GLU A 427 23.32 3.00 -1.70
CA GLU A 427 24.19 1.97 -1.12
C GLU A 427 23.42 0.72 -0.67
N VAL A 428 22.15 0.87 -0.25
CA VAL A 428 21.27 -0.25 0.11
C VAL A 428 20.92 -1.07 -1.12
N ASP A 429 20.51 -0.42 -2.22
CA ASP A 429 20.27 -1.07 -3.49
C ASP A 429 20.71 -0.20 -4.67
N LYS A 430 21.72 -0.68 -5.40
CA LYS A 430 22.36 0.04 -6.51
C LYS A 430 21.64 -0.13 -7.84
N GLU A 431 20.77 -1.13 -7.93
CA GLU A 431 20.00 -1.47 -9.13
C GLU A 431 18.67 -0.71 -9.16
N VAL A 432 18.23 -0.18 -8.02
CA VAL A 432 17.08 0.73 -7.94
C VAL A 432 17.51 2.12 -8.42
N LEU A 433 17.02 2.50 -9.61
CA LEU A 433 17.37 3.76 -10.28
C LEU A 433 16.45 4.93 -9.94
N THR A 434 15.76 4.87 -8.81
CA THR A 434 14.80 5.90 -8.35
C THR A 434 15.49 7.17 -7.85
N SER A 435 14.72 7.99 -7.14
CA SER A 435 15.10 9.24 -6.50
C SER A 435 16.40 9.19 -5.69
N GLY A 436 16.92 8.02 -5.31
CA GLY A 436 18.20 7.90 -4.60
C GLY A 436 19.40 8.49 -5.37
N TYR A 437 19.61 8.09 -6.64
CA TYR A 437 20.73 8.62 -7.42
C TYR A 437 20.54 10.10 -7.76
N VAL A 438 19.34 10.45 -8.24
CA VAL A 438 19.02 11.81 -8.68
C VAL A 438 19.02 12.78 -7.49
N GLY A 439 18.44 12.39 -6.36
CA GLY A 439 18.46 13.16 -5.11
C GLY A 439 19.87 13.35 -4.54
N TRP A 440 20.75 12.36 -4.69
CA TRP A 440 22.16 12.51 -4.33
C TRP A 440 22.84 13.57 -5.23
N ALA A 441 22.66 13.48 -6.55
CA ALA A 441 23.19 14.48 -7.47
C ALA A 441 22.63 15.89 -7.19
N MET A 442 21.32 16.01 -6.90
CA MET A 442 20.66 17.25 -6.50
C MET A 442 21.29 17.82 -5.22
N SER A 443 21.58 16.96 -4.24
CA SER A 443 22.22 17.39 -2.98
C SER A 443 23.62 17.96 -3.21
N GLU A 444 24.42 17.35 -4.10
CA GLU A 444 25.74 17.87 -4.48
C GLU A 444 25.61 19.20 -5.25
N TRP A 445 24.71 19.29 -6.23
CA TRP A 445 24.46 20.54 -6.96
C TRP A 445 24.04 21.68 -6.01
N ALA A 446 23.13 21.40 -5.07
CA ALA A 446 22.63 22.37 -4.10
C ALA A 446 23.71 22.80 -3.09
N LEU A 447 24.69 21.94 -2.77
CA LEU A 447 25.82 22.30 -1.91
C LEU A 447 26.67 23.42 -2.54
N GLU A 448 26.86 23.40 -3.87
CA GLU A 448 27.54 24.49 -4.57
C GLU A 448 26.61 25.69 -4.73
N GLU A 449 25.39 25.48 -5.24
CA GLU A 449 24.49 26.57 -5.61
C GLU A 449 23.94 27.35 -4.41
N TRP A 450 23.59 26.66 -3.31
CA TRP A 450 22.90 27.30 -2.19
C TRP A 450 23.79 27.52 -0.96
N ALA A 451 24.98 26.90 -0.93
CA ALA A 451 25.90 26.93 0.21
C ALA A 451 27.38 27.21 -0.16
N ASP A 452 27.67 27.59 -1.41
CA ASP A 452 28.99 28.00 -1.90
C ASP A 452 30.11 26.96 -1.67
N VAL A 453 29.76 25.66 -1.64
CA VAL A 453 30.73 24.57 -1.54
C VAL A 453 31.27 24.25 -2.94
N LYS A 454 32.52 24.62 -3.19
CA LYS A 454 33.16 24.48 -4.51
C LYS A 454 33.23 23.04 -5.01
N ASP A 455 33.20 22.91 -6.35
CA ASP A 455 33.45 21.70 -7.13
C ASP A 455 32.38 20.60 -6.98
N LYS A 456 31.19 20.93 -6.45
CA LYS A 456 30.13 19.96 -6.18
C LYS A 456 29.19 19.73 -7.35
N LYS A 457 29.01 20.69 -8.26
CA LYS A 457 28.29 20.47 -9.52
C LYS A 457 28.99 19.42 -10.39
N GLU A 458 30.31 19.38 -10.40
CA GLU A 458 31.06 18.33 -11.10
C GLU A 458 30.85 16.94 -10.46
N ASP A 459 30.73 16.87 -9.13
CA ASP A 459 30.37 15.63 -8.44
C ASP A 459 28.94 15.19 -8.79
N ALA A 460 27.99 16.12 -8.88
CA ALA A 460 26.63 15.83 -9.36
C ALA A 460 26.63 15.22 -10.78
N LEU A 461 27.38 15.79 -11.73
CA LEU A 461 27.51 15.24 -13.09
C LEU A 461 28.13 13.83 -13.09
N LYS A 462 29.08 13.54 -12.20
CA LYS A 462 29.64 12.18 -12.08
C LYS A 462 28.60 11.18 -11.59
N ILE A 463 27.75 11.57 -10.63
CA ILE A 463 26.69 10.71 -10.09
C ILE A 463 25.67 10.40 -11.19
N ILE A 464 25.20 11.42 -11.94
CA ILE A 464 24.28 11.21 -13.07
C ILE A 464 24.91 10.33 -14.15
N ARG A 465 26.19 10.51 -14.49
CA ARG A 465 26.91 9.60 -15.41
C ARG A 465 26.91 8.15 -14.94
N VAL A 466 26.99 7.90 -13.63
CA VAL A 466 26.93 6.54 -13.08
C VAL A 466 25.51 5.99 -13.17
N TRP A 467 24.50 6.82 -12.88
CA TRP A 467 23.09 6.45 -13.00
C TRP A 467 22.71 6.09 -14.44
N ILE A 468 23.11 6.90 -15.43
CA ILE A 468 22.90 6.61 -16.85
C ILE A 468 23.54 5.28 -17.25
N LYS A 469 24.79 5.05 -16.84
CA LYS A 469 25.50 3.77 -17.10
C LYS A 469 24.81 2.54 -16.52
N ARG A 470 23.92 2.72 -15.55
CA ARG A 470 23.14 1.64 -14.93
C ARG A 470 21.77 1.45 -15.55
N GLY A 471 21.41 2.27 -16.54
CA GLY A 471 20.13 2.17 -17.26
C GLY A 471 19.19 3.36 -17.00
N GLY A 472 19.64 4.42 -16.33
CA GLY A 472 18.86 5.66 -16.26
C GLY A 472 18.86 6.38 -17.60
N ASP A 473 17.74 6.98 -17.96
CA ASP A 473 17.55 7.71 -19.22
C ASP A 473 16.74 9.00 -19.01
N GLY A 474 16.50 9.73 -20.10
CA GLY A 474 15.80 11.02 -20.05
C GLY A 474 14.34 10.91 -19.63
N ASP A 475 13.64 9.85 -20.05
CA ASP A 475 12.23 9.62 -19.72
C ASP A 475 12.07 9.31 -18.23
N LEU A 476 12.89 8.38 -17.71
CA LEU A 476 12.91 8.07 -16.29
C LEU A 476 13.30 9.30 -15.47
N PHE A 477 14.26 10.11 -15.93
CA PHE A 477 14.63 11.34 -15.24
C PHE A 477 13.45 12.31 -15.15
N ARG A 478 12.75 12.57 -16.27
CA ARG A 478 11.57 13.45 -16.32
C ARG A 478 10.48 12.96 -15.37
N ASN A 479 10.14 11.67 -15.42
CA ASN A 479 9.13 11.08 -14.53
C ASN A 479 9.51 11.25 -13.04
N LEU A 480 10.78 11.01 -12.68
CA LEU A 480 11.25 11.18 -11.31
C LEU A 480 11.21 12.63 -10.82
N VAL A 481 11.37 13.60 -11.72
CA VAL A 481 11.36 15.04 -11.41
C VAL A 481 9.94 15.57 -11.26
N GLU A 482 9.02 15.19 -12.14
CA GLU A 482 7.62 15.66 -12.13
C GLU A 482 6.93 15.37 -10.79
N ASP A 483 7.25 14.22 -10.17
CA ASP A 483 6.63 13.78 -8.92
C ASP A 483 7.34 14.28 -7.64
N ASN A 484 8.44 15.05 -7.75
CA ASN A 484 9.24 15.45 -6.58
C ASN A 484 9.32 16.97 -6.38
N GLU A 485 8.44 17.48 -5.53
CA GLU A 485 8.39 18.90 -5.15
C GLU A 485 9.63 19.41 -4.38
N ALA A 486 10.49 18.52 -3.87
CA ALA A 486 11.72 18.91 -3.18
C ALA A 486 12.82 19.35 -4.15
N TRP A 487 12.72 18.95 -5.43
CA TRP A 487 13.75 19.21 -6.43
C TRP A 487 13.62 20.62 -6.99
N ASP A 488 14.74 21.14 -7.50
CA ASP A 488 14.82 22.52 -7.96
C ASP A 488 14.89 22.59 -9.47
N GLU A 489 14.10 23.46 -10.07
CA GLU A 489 14.07 23.65 -11.54
C GLU A 489 15.46 23.91 -12.10
N GLY A 490 16.31 24.69 -11.40
CA GLY A 490 17.68 24.95 -11.84
C GLY A 490 18.58 23.72 -11.86
N PHE A 491 18.30 22.70 -11.03
CA PHE A 491 18.99 21.41 -11.10
C PHE A 491 18.47 20.56 -12.26
N VAL A 492 17.16 20.57 -12.49
CA VAL A 492 16.52 19.86 -13.59
C VAL A 492 17.08 20.33 -14.92
N ASP A 493 17.08 21.65 -15.15
CA ASP A 493 17.66 22.28 -16.34
C ASP A 493 19.15 21.91 -16.47
N PHE A 494 19.91 21.99 -15.37
CA PHE A 494 21.33 21.63 -15.34
C PHE A 494 21.59 20.18 -15.81
N VAL A 495 20.75 19.22 -15.41
CA VAL A 495 20.91 17.82 -15.85
C VAL A 495 20.52 17.67 -17.32
N ILE A 496 19.39 18.25 -17.74
CA ILE A 496 18.90 18.16 -19.12
C ILE A 496 19.95 18.73 -20.08
N GLU A 497 20.46 19.94 -19.82
CA GLU A 497 21.47 20.59 -20.65
C GLU A 497 22.76 19.77 -20.82
N ASN A 498 23.14 18.97 -19.80
CA ASN A 498 24.40 18.23 -19.80
C ASN A 498 24.28 16.79 -20.35
N PHE A 499 23.07 16.21 -20.40
CA PHE A 499 22.89 14.79 -20.73
C PHE A 499 21.76 14.47 -21.70
N PHE A 500 20.72 15.31 -21.80
CA PHE A 500 19.47 14.98 -22.49
C PHE A 500 18.97 16.11 -23.40
N ASN A 501 19.86 17.01 -23.82
CA ASN A 501 19.52 18.06 -24.77
C ASN A 501 19.33 17.43 -26.16
N GLU A 502 18.13 17.52 -26.73
CA GLU A 502 17.74 16.86 -27.99
C GLU A 502 18.25 17.56 -29.27
N ASP A 503 19.20 18.50 -29.18
CA ASP A 503 19.59 19.38 -30.30
C ASP A 503 20.99 19.12 -30.91
N GLU A 504 21.70 18.01 -30.64
CA GLU A 504 23.05 17.77 -31.23
C GLU A 504 23.26 16.48 -32.05
N ASP A 505 22.24 15.67 -32.31
CA ASP A 505 22.40 14.42 -33.11
C ASP A 505 21.69 14.40 -34.49
N GLU A 506 21.15 15.54 -34.98
CA GLU A 506 20.68 15.67 -36.39
C GLU A 506 21.69 16.35 -37.34
N GLU A 507 22.89 16.72 -36.89
CA GLU A 507 23.97 17.22 -37.77
C GLU A 507 25.26 16.37 -37.64
N SER A 508 25.18 15.09 -38.04
CA SER A 508 26.38 14.39 -38.52
C SER A 508 26.06 13.36 -39.62
N ASP A 509 25.72 13.89 -40.79
CA ASP A 509 25.89 13.20 -42.09
C ASP A 509 27.37 13.13 -42.50
#